data_AF-A0A957K779-F1
#
_entry.id   AF-A0A957K779-F1
#
_cell.length_a   1.000
_cell.length_b   1.000
_cell.length_c   1.000
_cell.angle_alpha   90.00
_cell.angle_beta   90.00
_cell.angle_gamma   90.00
#
_symmetry.space_group_name_H-M   'P 1'
#
loop_
_entity.id
_entity.type
_entity.pdbx_description
1 polymer ?
#
loop_
_entity_poly.entity_id
_entity_poly.type
_entity_poly.pdbx_seq_one_letter_code
_entity_poly.pdbx_strand_id
1 'polypeptide(L)' 'KAAMLAAQGYEPLMRPAMGGSLPNYVFTKTLGLHTFVIPFANADESNHAPNENMEVWRIKMGIKTGASLLHHLGQMGS' A
#
# COMPACT_ATOMS: atom_id res chain seq x y z
N LYS A 1 -4.94 3.53 -9.20
CA LYS A 1 -4.72 5.00 -9.16
C LYS A 1 -5.98 5.74 -8.69
N ALA A 2 -7.13 5.60 -9.37
CA ALA A 2 -8.39 6.24 -8.97
C ALA A 2 -8.75 6.10 -7.48
N ALA A 3 -8.70 4.88 -6.93
CA ALA A 3 -8.97 4.66 -5.51
C ALA A 3 -8.01 5.41 -4.56
N MET A 4 -6.73 5.50 -4.91
CA MET A 4 -5.74 6.24 -4.12
C MET A 4 -5.98 7.75 -4.20
N LEU A 5 -6.28 8.27 -5.40
CA LEU A 5 -6.66 9.67 -5.58
C LEU A 5 -7.92 10.02 -4.77
N ALA A 6 -8.95 9.16 -4.81
CA ALA A 6 -10.17 9.35 -4.04
C ALA A 6 -9.92 9.32 -2.51
N ALA A 7 -9.01 8.47 -2.05
CA ALA A 7 -8.64 8.41 -0.62
C ALA A 7 -7.84 9.62 -0.17
N GLN A 8 -6.87 10.06 -0.97
CA GLN A 8 -5.80 10.96 -0.54
C GLN A 8 -5.93 12.40 -1.08
N GLY A 9 -6.66 12.61 -2.17
CA GLY A 9 -6.83 13.91 -2.82
C GLY A 9 -5.65 14.34 -3.71
N TYR A 10 -4.64 13.50 -3.86
CA TYR A 10 -3.49 13.74 -4.73
C TYR A 10 -3.09 12.45 -5.47
N GLU A 11 -2.42 12.62 -6.61
CA GLU A 11 -1.95 11.50 -7.43
C GLU A 11 -0.88 10.67 -6.69
N PRO A 12 -0.99 9.33 -6.68
CA PRO A 12 -0.01 8.48 -6.03
C PRO A 12 1.32 8.46 -6.82
N LEU A 13 2.42 8.49 -6.08
CA LEU A 13 3.75 8.24 -6.64
C LEU A 13 3.90 6.77 -7.02
N MET A 14 4.21 6.50 -8.30
CA MET A 14 4.51 5.15 -8.76
C MET A 14 5.96 4.80 -8.44
N ARG A 15 6.16 3.88 -7.49
CA ARG A 15 7.47 3.36 -7.12
C ARG A 15 7.67 1.97 -7.73
N PRO A 16 8.56 1.79 -8.74
CA PRO A 16 8.68 0.53 -9.46
C PRO A 16 9.35 -0.58 -8.63
N ALA A 17 10.16 -0.23 -7.64
CA ALA A 17 10.85 -1.18 -6.77
C ALA A 17 11.10 -0.62 -5.36
N MET A 18 11.20 -1.51 -4.38
CA MET A 18 11.61 -1.23 -3.00
C MET A 18 12.84 -2.07 -2.67
N GLY A 19 13.71 -1.58 -1.78
CA GLY A 19 14.93 -2.30 -1.40
C GLY A 19 14.70 -3.53 -0.51
N GLY A 20 13.52 -3.62 0.13
CA GLY A 20 13.12 -4.79 0.90
C GLY A 20 12.54 -5.90 0.03
N SER A 21 12.57 -7.12 0.55
CA SER A 21 12.01 -8.30 -0.11
C SER A 21 10.74 -8.79 0.61
N LEU A 22 9.76 -9.20 -0.17
CA LEU A 22 8.62 -9.99 0.27
C LEU A 22 8.47 -11.20 -0.67
N PRO A 23 7.92 -12.33 -0.22
CA PRO A 23 7.71 -13.51 -1.06
C PRO A 23 6.53 -13.36 -2.04
N ASN A 24 6.35 -12.17 -2.63
CA ASN A 24 5.24 -11.85 -3.54
C ASN A 24 5.18 -12.74 -4.78
N TYR A 25 6.32 -13.34 -5.17
CA TYR A 25 6.40 -14.25 -6.31
C TYR A 25 5.44 -15.44 -6.20
N VAL A 26 5.10 -15.89 -4.98
CA VAL A 26 4.14 -16.97 -4.78
C VAL A 26 2.76 -16.56 -5.33
N PHE A 27 2.32 -15.34 -5.04
CA PHE A 27 1.05 -14.82 -5.55
C PHE A 27 1.13 -14.51 -7.05
N THR A 28 2.18 -13.80 -7.47
CA THR A 28 2.25 -13.29 -8.86
C THR A 28 2.67 -14.34 -9.88
N LYS A 29 3.62 -15.23 -9.55
CA LYS A 29 4.18 -16.21 -10.49
C LYS A 29 3.56 -17.60 -10.34
N THR A 30 3.34 -18.06 -9.11
CA THR A 30 2.76 -19.40 -8.88
C THR A 30 1.24 -19.37 -9.06
N LEU A 31 0.55 -18.38 -8.47
CA LEU A 31 -0.91 -18.28 -8.54
C LEU A 31 -1.44 -17.38 -9.67
N GLY A 32 -0.56 -16.62 -10.34
CA GLY A 32 -0.96 -15.70 -11.42
C GLY A 32 -1.81 -14.52 -10.95
N LEU A 33 -1.80 -14.20 -9.66
CA LEU A 33 -2.60 -13.14 -9.06
C LEU A 33 -1.86 -11.80 -9.03
N HIS A 34 -2.57 -10.71 -9.29
CA HIS A 34 -2.03 -9.37 -9.10
C HIS A 34 -1.91 -9.03 -7.61
N THR A 35 -0.80 -8.37 -7.24
CA THR A 35 -0.56 -7.87 -5.88
C THR A 35 -0.35 -6.37 -5.90
N PHE A 36 -0.81 -5.67 -4.86
CA PHE A 36 -0.49 -4.28 -4.60
C PHE A 36 -0.01 -4.11 -3.15
N VAL A 37 0.67 -3.01 -2.86
CA VAL A 37 1.15 -2.65 -1.52
C VAL A 37 0.52 -1.33 -1.10
N ILE A 38 0.09 -1.24 0.16
CA ILE A 38 -0.40 -0.01 0.77
C ILE A 38 0.57 0.38 1.88
N PRO A 39 1.24 1.54 1.80
CA PRO A 39 2.13 1.99 2.86
C PRO A 39 1.30 2.51 4.04
N PHE A 40 1.62 2.05 5.25
CA PHE A 40 1.02 2.55 6.50
C PHE A 40 1.97 3.43 7.31
N ALA A 41 3.26 3.42 6.98
CA ALA A 41 4.31 4.07 7.74
C ALA A 41 4.99 5.21 6.97
N ASN A 42 5.80 5.97 7.69
CA ASN A 42 6.71 6.99 7.18
C ASN A 42 7.95 6.36 6.53
N ALA A 43 8.63 7.13 5.68
CA ALA A 43 9.82 6.66 4.96
C ALA A 43 11.03 6.39 5.88
N ASP A 44 11.04 7.03 7.05
CA ASP A 44 12.04 6.95 8.12
C ASP A 44 11.56 6.10 9.31
N GLU A 45 10.63 5.15 9.08
CA GLU A 45 10.10 4.24 10.09
C GLU A 45 11.18 3.43 10.81
N SER A 46 12.37 3.29 10.20
CA SER A 46 13.53 2.63 10.80
C SER A 46 13.32 1.15 11.14
N ASN A 47 12.63 0.41 10.25
CA ASN A 47 12.45 -1.03 10.36
C ASN A 47 13.77 -1.74 10.70
N HIS A 48 13.74 -2.62 11.69
CA HIS A 48 14.91 -3.40 12.15
C HIS A 48 16.06 -2.55 12.71
N ALA A 49 15.80 -1.31 13.14
CA ALA A 49 16.78 -0.43 13.74
C ALA A 49 16.24 0.24 15.03
N PRO A 50 17.10 0.80 15.90
CA PRO A 50 16.65 1.54 17.07
C PRO A 50 15.74 2.71 16.72
N ASN A 51 14.80 3.02 17.61
CA ASN A 51 13.77 4.07 17.42
C ASN A 51 12.86 3.83 16.20
N GLU A 52 12.59 2.55 15.90
CA GLU A 52 11.52 2.16 14.98
C GLU A 52 10.21 2.86 15.36
N ASN A 53 9.57 3.52 14.39
CA ASN A 53 8.46 4.43 14.65
C ASN A 53 7.44 4.45 13.51
N MET A 54 6.22 4.87 13.84
CA MET A 54 5.17 5.12 12.87
C MET A 54 4.37 6.37 13.26
N GLU A 55 4.19 7.29 12.31
CA GLU A 55 3.30 8.42 12.51
C GLU A 55 1.83 7.98 12.55
N VAL A 56 1.11 8.29 13.64
CA VAL A 56 -0.31 7.89 13.83
C VAL A 56 -1.20 8.36 12.69
N TRP A 57 -0.95 9.55 12.14
CA TRP A 57 -1.73 10.08 11.03
C TRP A 57 -1.52 9.26 9.75
N ARG A 58 -0.33 8.70 9.51
CA ARG A 58 -0.06 7.82 8.36
C ARG A 58 -0.78 6.49 8.45
N ILE A 59 -0.89 5.93 9.65
CA ILE A 59 -1.70 4.73 9.89
C ILE A 59 -3.14 5.00 9.45
N LYS A 60 -3.73 6.13 9.87
CA LYS A 60 -5.09 6.53 9.47
C LYS A 60 -5.22 6.72 7.95
N MET A 61 -4.21 7.29 7.30
CA MET A 61 -4.17 7.44 5.84
C MET A 61 -4.06 6.10 5.11
N GLY A 62 -3.28 5.16 5.64
CA GLY A 62 -3.20 3.78 5.15
C GLY A 62 -4.55 3.06 5.23
N ILE A 63 -5.25 3.17 6.37
CA ILE A 63 -6.61 2.63 6.55
C ILE A 63 -7.56 3.20 5.50
N LYS A 64 -7.59 4.52 5.32
CA LYS A 64 -8.45 5.19 4.33
C LYS A 64 -8.14 4.71 2.91
N THR A 65 -6.85 4.55 2.58
CA THR A 65 -6.40 4.05 1.28
C THR A 65 -6.86 2.61 1.05
N GLY A 66 -6.68 1.72 2.03
CA GLY A 66 -7.14 0.34 1.96
C GLY A 66 -8.64 0.21 1.78
N ALA A 67 -9.42 0.95 2.57
CA ALA A 67 -10.88 0.97 2.47
C ALA A 67 -11.33 1.44 1.08
N SER A 68 -10.76 2.54 0.57
CA SER A 68 -11.11 3.04 -0.77
C SER A 68 -10.74 2.05 -1.87
N LEU A 69 -9.58 1.39 -1.77
CA LEU A 69 -9.16 0.40 -2.75
C LEU A 69 -10.10 -0.81 -2.79
N LEU A 70 -10.46 -1.37 -1.62
CA LEU A 70 -11.41 -2.48 -1.53
C LEU A 70 -12.79 -2.07 -2.07
N HIS A 71 -13.26 -0.86 -1.77
CA HIS A 71 -14.52 -0.35 -2.30
C HIS A 71 -14.53 -0.29 -3.83
N HIS A 72 -13.50 0.29 -4.44
CA HIS A 72 -13.41 0.37 -5.90
C HIS A 72 -13.28 -1.01 -6.55
N LEU A 73 -12.50 -1.92 -5.96
CA LEU A 73 -12.40 -3.30 -6.45
C LEU A 73 -13.75 -4.01 -6.41
N GLY A 74 -14.55 -3.80 -5.35
CA GLY A 74 -15.90 -4.34 -5.24
C GLY A 74 -16.85 -3.80 -6.32
N GLN A 75 -16.72 -2.53 -6.70
CA GLN A 75 -17.51 -1.91 -7.77
C GLN A 75 -17.10 -2.35 -9.19
N MET A 76 -15.86 -2.79 -9.38
CA MET A 76 -15.40 -3.29 -10.68
C MET A 76 -15.90 -4.70 -11.00
N GLY A 77 -16.26 -5.47 -9.96
CA GLY A 77 -16.75 -6.84 -10.10
C GLY A 77 -18.27 -6.96 -10.20
N SER A 78 -19.01 -5.86 -10.06
CA SER A 78 -20.47 -5.75 -10.24
C SER A 78 -20.81 -5.21 -11.62
#